data_AF-A0A382EEP9-F1
#
_entry.id   AF-A0A382EEP9-F1
#
_cell.length_a   1.000
_cell.length_b   1.000
_cell.length_c   1.000
_cell.angle_alpha   90.00
_cell.angle_beta   90.00
_cell.angle_gamma   90.00
#
_symmetry.space_group_name_H-M   'P 1'
#
loop_
_entity.id
_entity.type
_entity.pdbx_description
1 polymer ?
#
loop_
_entity_poly.entity_id
_entity_poly.type
_entity_poly.pdbx_seq_one_letter_code
_entity_poly.pdbx_strand_id
1 'polypeptide(L)'
;MDSIRLLWDNLEVMVGGGEASPSDNSPVTLELTRGAQLGLDRKNRFHLLLVLADGEEPIRTRLTTGIQIQSRPYEISGSEVLMVDIISERRWRFAIEPFSAEIVLRMSNGTIDLQTLREVVDEHRSLWEAPREPLSNPEQRGLIGELSTVMRLGDTVPAASVVTRWRGPERGLHDIADEGFAIEVKTYADEPPKVRITHIEQLDHRMDKRLTLVALHLIKSDEGKSLPEFVDEALEWAEENDCRPHMEEQLKIARWREEDRPEYYSRYILGSTLICPIRPETPVFPAHLKNHIPSSVSNITYSLHLNDLDHMPSAEDESWLSLMSGGPWPSLSDNALPDSRMTPACNEVHAADAGEVCTRAESQHLEFKSSFWHPYERNEAPLNVQMDALEGVIVKSVNGLLNSEGGSLLIGVSDNGDPLGLDVDLKTRGLKDLDQYELRLSRVLTDNLGKPPVG
;
A
#
# COMPACT_ATOMS: atom_id res chain seq x y z
N MET A 1 -8.41 41.16 3.59
CA MET A 1 -8.02 39.77 3.86
C MET A 1 -7.68 39.57 5.33
N ASP A 2 -6.80 40.36 5.94
CA ASP A 2 -6.39 40.20 7.36
C ASP A 2 -7.54 40.10 8.37
N SER A 3 -8.65 40.83 8.14
CA SER A 3 -9.84 40.77 9.00
C SER A 3 -10.63 39.45 8.89
N ILE A 4 -10.64 38.78 7.73
CA ILE A 4 -11.37 37.52 7.52
C ILE A 4 -10.62 36.35 8.16
N ARG A 5 -9.29 36.32 7.94
CA ARG A 5 -8.41 35.33 8.56
C ARG A 5 -8.54 35.33 10.08
N LEU A 6 -8.49 36.52 10.69
CA LEU A 6 -8.64 36.67 12.13
C LEU A 6 -10.00 36.15 12.64
N LEU A 7 -11.08 36.35 11.88
CA LEU A 7 -12.40 35.83 12.25
C LEU A 7 -12.46 34.29 12.18
N TRP A 8 -11.85 33.68 11.17
CA TRP A 8 -11.72 32.22 11.10
C TRP A 8 -10.90 31.66 12.26
N ASP A 9 -9.74 32.26 12.54
CA ASP A 9 -8.87 31.83 13.63
C ASP A 9 -9.58 31.96 14.99
N ASN A 10 -10.36 33.04 15.19
CA ASN A 10 -11.17 33.21 16.40
C ASN A 10 -12.27 32.13 16.53
N LEU A 11 -12.95 31.78 15.44
CA LEU A 11 -13.95 30.69 15.45
C LEU A 11 -13.30 29.35 15.84
N GLU A 12 -12.11 29.06 15.30
CA GLU A 12 -11.36 27.84 15.62
C GLU A 12 -10.95 27.81 17.10
N VAL A 13 -10.53 28.94 17.67
CA VAL A 13 -10.20 29.07 19.10
C VAL A 13 -11.45 28.91 19.98
N MET A 14 -12.56 29.56 19.64
CA MET A 14 -13.80 29.50 20.43
C MET A 14 -14.39 28.09 20.48
N VAL A 15 -14.38 27.37 19.35
CA VAL A 15 -14.91 26.00 19.27
C VAL A 15 -13.90 25.00 19.83
N GLY A 16 -12.61 25.14 19.52
CA GLY A 16 -11.54 24.25 19.99
C GLY A 16 -11.28 24.37 21.50
N GLY A 17 -11.46 25.56 22.07
CA GLY A 17 -11.33 25.85 23.50
C GLY A 17 -12.58 25.53 24.33
N GLY A 18 -13.70 25.14 23.69
CA GLY A 18 -14.96 24.81 24.36
C GLY A 18 -15.77 26.02 24.85
N GLU A 19 -15.41 27.24 24.44
CA GLU A 19 -16.15 28.47 24.79
C GLU A 19 -17.51 28.56 24.09
N ALA A 20 -17.65 27.88 22.95
CA ALA A 20 -18.89 27.78 22.21
C ALA A 20 -19.19 26.33 21.80
N SER A 21 -20.45 25.91 21.88
CA SER A 21 -20.89 24.54 21.59
C SER A 21 -21.76 24.48 20.33
N PRO A 22 -21.16 24.32 19.14
CA PRO A 22 -21.92 24.15 17.90
C PRO A 22 -22.68 22.81 17.87
N SER A 23 -23.72 22.75 17.03
CA SER A 23 -24.35 21.49 16.62
C SER A 23 -24.14 21.26 15.12
N ASP A 24 -24.39 20.04 14.64
CA ASP A 24 -24.22 19.66 13.23
C ASP A 24 -24.97 20.55 12.21
N ASN A 25 -26.02 21.24 12.65
CA ASN A 25 -26.88 22.10 11.83
C ASN A 25 -26.96 23.56 12.31
N SER A 26 -26.22 23.91 13.37
CA SER A 26 -26.17 25.28 13.91
C SER A 26 -24.72 25.61 14.23
N PRO A 27 -23.96 26.16 13.26
CA PRO A 27 -22.59 26.59 13.50
C PRO A 27 -22.56 27.74 14.51
N VAL A 28 -21.44 27.87 15.20
CA VAL A 28 -21.13 29.13 15.91
C VAL A 28 -20.72 30.13 14.84
N THR A 29 -21.31 31.33 14.86
CA THR A 29 -21.13 32.32 13.79
C THR A 29 -20.54 33.62 14.31
N LEU A 30 -19.71 34.27 13.50
CA LEU A 30 -19.27 35.65 13.67
C LEU A 30 -19.70 36.48 12.45
N GLU A 31 -20.20 37.69 12.70
CA GLU A 31 -20.55 38.61 11.62
C GLU A 31 -19.29 39.08 10.89
N LEU A 32 -19.30 38.94 9.56
CA LEU A 32 -18.22 39.41 8.70
C LEU A 32 -18.54 40.79 8.13
N THR A 33 -19.73 40.96 7.59
CA THR A 33 -20.30 42.25 7.15
C THR A 33 -21.82 42.14 7.17
N ARG A 34 -22.53 43.24 6.89
CA ARG A 34 -23.99 43.22 6.80
C ARG A 34 -24.45 42.14 5.82
N GLY A 35 -25.17 41.15 6.35
CA GLY A 35 -25.71 40.03 5.57
C GLY A 35 -24.73 38.92 5.22
N ALA A 36 -23.51 38.92 5.78
CA ALA A 36 -22.55 37.84 5.65
C ALA A 36 -21.99 37.41 7.02
N GLN A 37 -21.94 36.11 7.28
CA GLN A 37 -21.39 35.54 8.51
C GLN A 37 -20.45 34.38 8.18
N LEU A 38 -19.41 34.24 9.00
CA LEU A 38 -18.54 33.06 9.02
C LEU A 38 -18.98 32.16 10.15
N GLY A 39 -18.90 30.85 10.00
CA GLY A 39 -19.23 29.93 11.08
C GLY A 39 -18.47 28.62 11.06
N LEU A 40 -18.45 27.96 12.22
CA LEU A 40 -17.78 26.68 12.41
C LEU A 40 -18.73 25.73 13.15
N ASP A 41 -18.88 24.51 12.64
CA ASP A 41 -19.73 23.49 13.24
C ASP A 41 -18.95 22.45 14.08
N ARG A 42 -19.67 21.52 14.71
CA ARG A 42 -19.08 20.47 15.56
C ARG A 42 -18.19 19.49 14.80
N LYS A 43 -18.32 19.39 13.47
CA LYS A 43 -17.50 18.55 12.59
C LYS A 43 -16.29 19.30 12.04
N ASN A 44 -15.99 20.50 12.55
CA ASN A 44 -14.96 21.39 12.05
C ASN A 44 -15.17 21.74 10.57
N ARG A 45 -16.43 21.86 10.13
CA ARG A 45 -16.77 22.37 8.80
C ARG A 45 -16.96 23.87 8.87
N PHE A 46 -16.39 24.58 7.91
CA PHE A 46 -16.51 26.02 7.76
C PHE A 46 -17.79 26.36 7.01
N HIS A 47 -18.49 27.39 7.48
CA HIS A 47 -19.73 27.90 6.94
C HIS A 47 -19.54 29.35 6.51
N LEU A 48 -19.85 29.68 5.26
CA LEU A 48 -20.04 31.05 4.80
C LEU A 48 -21.53 31.26 4.54
N LEU A 49 -22.17 32.02 5.42
CA LEU A 49 -23.61 32.31 5.38
C LEU A 49 -23.83 33.67 4.75
N LEU A 50 -24.66 33.74 3.71
CA LEU A 50 -24.92 34.94 2.92
C LEU A 50 -26.41 35.18 2.75
N VAL A 51 -26.92 36.38 3.05
CA VAL A 51 -28.32 36.72 2.80
C VAL A 51 -28.58 36.71 1.29
N LEU A 52 -29.57 35.92 0.86
CA LEU A 52 -29.95 35.81 -0.54
C LEU A 52 -30.80 37.02 -0.95
N ALA A 53 -30.56 37.56 -2.15
CA ALA A 53 -31.33 38.68 -2.70
C ALA A 53 -32.81 38.31 -2.91
N ASP A 54 -33.69 39.31 -2.79
CA ASP A 54 -35.14 39.13 -2.94
C ASP A 54 -35.51 38.59 -4.33
N GLY A 55 -36.37 37.57 -4.38
CA GLY A 55 -36.87 36.97 -5.61
C GLY A 55 -36.01 35.84 -6.18
N GLU A 56 -34.88 35.51 -5.56
CA GLU A 56 -34.06 34.36 -5.91
C GLU A 56 -34.65 33.03 -5.39
N GLU A 57 -34.53 31.97 -6.19
CA GLU A 57 -34.99 30.65 -5.82
C GLU A 57 -33.98 29.93 -4.90
N PRO A 58 -34.41 29.15 -3.89
CA PRO A 58 -33.51 28.37 -3.06
C PRO A 58 -32.66 27.40 -3.89
N ILE A 59 -31.36 27.31 -3.57
CA ILE A 59 -30.43 26.41 -4.24
C ILE A 59 -29.98 25.28 -3.32
N ARG A 60 -29.69 24.12 -3.91
CA ARG A 60 -28.95 23.05 -3.25
C ARG A 60 -28.09 22.34 -4.27
N THR A 61 -26.78 22.44 -4.11
CA THR A 61 -25.82 21.84 -5.02
C THR A 61 -24.56 21.41 -4.29
N ARG A 62 -23.86 20.41 -4.84
CA ARG A 62 -22.53 20.02 -4.41
C ARG A 62 -21.54 20.53 -5.45
N LEU A 63 -20.60 21.37 -5.03
CA LEU A 63 -19.57 21.88 -5.94
C LEU A 63 -18.49 20.82 -6.20
N THR A 64 -18.01 20.20 -5.13
CA THR A 64 -16.98 19.14 -5.15
C THR A 64 -17.08 18.30 -3.88
N THR A 65 -16.28 17.23 -3.76
CA THR A 65 -16.23 16.43 -2.54
C THR A 65 -15.79 17.30 -1.36
N GLY A 66 -16.65 17.40 -0.34
CA GLY A 66 -16.40 18.20 0.86
C GLY A 66 -16.78 19.68 0.74
N ILE A 67 -17.40 20.13 -0.36
CA ILE A 67 -18.01 21.47 -0.47
C ILE A 67 -19.44 21.37 -0.99
N GLN A 68 -20.38 21.93 -0.23
CA GLN A 68 -21.80 21.98 -0.58
C GLN A 68 -22.35 23.40 -0.41
N ILE A 69 -23.29 23.76 -1.27
CA ILE A 69 -24.05 25.00 -1.17
C ILE A 69 -25.51 24.64 -0.96
N GLN A 70 -26.15 25.27 0.02
CA GLN A 70 -27.56 25.08 0.29
C GLN A 70 -28.21 26.38 0.77
N SER A 71 -29.42 26.65 0.34
CA SER A 71 -30.24 27.72 0.89
C SER A 71 -31.03 27.20 2.08
N ARG A 72 -31.06 27.96 3.18
CA ARG A 72 -31.86 27.67 4.38
C ARG A 72 -32.37 28.97 5.01
N PRO A 73 -33.57 28.99 5.59
CA PRO A 73 -34.02 30.10 6.41
C PRO A 73 -33.20 30.15 7.70
N TYR A 74 -32.77 31.35 8.09
CA TYR A 74 -32.13 31.64 9.36
C TYR A 74 -32.93 32.72 10.08
N GLU A 75 -33.08 32.57 11.40
CA GLU A 75 -33.72 33.58 12.22
C GLU A 75 -32.69 34.65 12.60
N ILE A 76 -32.85 35.85 12.04
CA ILE A 76 -31.98 37.00 12.31
C ILE A 76 -32.84 38.13 12.87
N SER A 77 -32.56 38.55 14.11
CA SER A 77 -33.27 39.66 14.78
C SER A 77 -34.80 39.48 14.80
N GLY A 78 -35.28 38.23 14.90
CA GLY A 78 -36.71 37.89 14.96
C GLY A 78 -37.44 37.89 13.62
N SER A 79 -36.72 37.96 12.50
CA SER A 79 -37.26 37.75 11.15
C SER A 79 -36.58 36.55 10.49
N GLU A 80 -37.35 35.72 9.78
CA GLU A 80 -36.76 34.68 8.93
C GLU A 80 -36.16 35.32 7.68
N VAL A 81 -34.87 35.10 7.49
CA VAL A 81 -34.11 35.57 6.33
C VAL A 81 -33.58 34.34 5.60
N LEU A 82 -33.83 34.27 4.30
CA LEU A 82 -33.29 33.20 3.47
C LEU A 82 -31.80 33.46 3.23
N MET A 83 -30.95 32.51 3.63
CA MET A 83 -29.51 32.59 3.42
C MET A 83 -29.02 31.43 2.56
N VAL A 84 -27.96 31.67 1.81
CA VAL A 84 -27.12 30.65 1.20
C VAL A 84 -26.00 30.30 2.18
N ASP A 85 -25.86 29.01 2.46
CA ASP A 85 -24.86 28.41 3.32
C ASP A 85 -23.88 27.60 2.46
N ILE A 86 -22.64 28.09 2.38
CA ILE A 86 -21.54 27.42 1.71
C ILE A 86 -20.74 26.68 2.78
N ILE A 87 -20.83 25.36 2.78
CA ILE A 87 -20.23 24.49 3.78
C ILE A 87 -19.01 23.81 3.17
N SER A 88 -17.86 23.94 3.80
CA SER A 88 -16.63 23.27 3.42
C SER A 88 -16.02 22.45 4.57
N GLU A 89 -15.50 21.26 4.26
CA GLU A 89 -14.75 20.45 5.22
C GLU A 89 -13.42 21.09 5.63
N ARG A 90 -12.87 20.65 6.77
CA ARG A 90 -11.64 21.22 7.36
C ARG A 90 -10.49 21.41 6.37
N ARG A 91 -10.29 20.44 5.46
CA ARG A 91 -9.24 20.45 4.43
C ARG A 91 -9.31 21.64 3.46
N TRP A 92 -10.44 22.34 3.41
CA TRP A 92 -10.68 23.48 2.53
C TRP A 92 -10.45 24.85 3.21
N ARG A 93 -9.91 24.88 4.44
CA ARG A 93 -9.64 26.11 5.22
C ARG A 93 -8.90 27.20 4.44
N PHE A 94 -7.92 26.81 3.61
CA PHE A 94 -7.13 27.77 2.82
C PHE A 94 -7.84 28.24 1.54
N ALA A 95 -8.77 27.45 1.00
CA ALA A 95 -9.55 27.82 -0.18
C ALA A 95 -10.75 28.69 0.19
N ILE A 96 -11.43 28.38 1.29
CA ILE A 96 -12.64 29.11 1.74
C ILE A 96 -12.32 30.55 2.17
N GLU A 97 -11.11 30.84 2.65
CA GLU A 97 -10.69 32.18 3.08
C GLU A 97 -10.67 33.22 1.94
N PRO A 98 -9.86 33.07 0.88
CA PRO A 98 -9.85 34.01 -0.25
C PRO A 98 -11.20 34.05 -0.98
N PHE A 99 -11.90 32.92 -1.05
CA PHE A 99 -13.24 32.87 -1.62
C PHE A 99 -14.27 33.70 -0.84
N SER A 100 -14.24 33.62 0.50
CA SER A 100 -15.11 34.43 1.37
C SER A 100 -14.85 35.92 1.17
N ALA A 101 -13.59 36.30 0.97
CA ALA A 101 -13.21 37.68 0.70
C ALA A 101 -13.79 38.18 -0.63
N GLU A 102 -13.69 37.40 -1.70
CA GLU A 102 -14.21 37.78 -3.01
C GLU A 102 -15.74 37.90 -3.01
N ILE A 103 -16.44 36.94 -2.40
CA ILE A 103 -17.91 37.01 -2.29
C ILE A 103 -18.33 38.32 -1.63
N VAL A 104 -17.73 38.67 -0.50
CA VAL A 104 -18.09 39.89 0.24
C VAL A 104 -17.83 41.15 -0.58
N LEU A 105 -16.79 41.16 -1.43
CA LEU A 105 -16.51 42.28 -2.32
C LEU A 105 -17.57 42.46 -3.42
N ARG A 106 -18.25 41.39 -3.83
CA ARG A 106 -19.29 41.43 -4.87
C ARG A 106 -20.72 41.53 -4.33
N MET A 107 -20.91 41.34 -3.03
CA MET A 107 -22.21 41.57 -2.40
C MET A 107 -22.68 43.01 -2.57
N SER A 108 -23.99 43.18 -2.78
CA SER A 108 -24.61 44.50 -2.93
C SER A 108 -25.72 44.66 -1.89
N ASN A 109 -25.71 45.80 -1.18
CA ASN A 109 -26.67 46.14 -0.11
C ASN A 109 -26.82 45.06 0.98
N GLY A 110 -25.77 44.27 1.23
CA GLY A 110 -25.77 43.18 2.20
C GLY A 110 -26.49 41.92 1.74
N THR A 111 -26.67 41.74 0.42
CA THR A 111 -27.26 40.55 -0.18
C THR A 111 -26.38 40.01 -1.30
N ILE A 112 -26.54 38.74 -1.63
CA ILE A 112 -25.92 38.08 -2.78
C ILE A 112 -27.02 37.56 -3.73
N ASP A 113 -26.89 37.84 -5.02
CA ASP A 113 -27.72 37.23 -6.06
C ASP A 113 -27.06 35.93 -6.58
N LEU A 114 -27.85 35.03 -7.17
CA LEU A 114 -27.35 33.72 -7.57
C LEU A 114 -26.43 33.79 -8.79
N GLN A 115 -26.55 34.82 -9.62
CA GLN A 115 -25.68 35.00 -10.77
C GLN A 115 -24.27 35.37 -10.29
N THR A 116 -24.14 36.37 -9.42
CA THR A 116 -22.88 36.77 -8.80
C THR A 116 -22.23 35.60 -8.06
N LEU A 117 -23.02 34.83 -7.28
CA LEU A 117 -22.49 33.64 -6.60
C LEU A 117 -21.91 32.62 -7.60
N ARG A 118 -22.60 32.35 -8.71
CA ARG A 118 -22.11 31.43 -9.75
C ARG A 118 -20.85 31.95 -10.41
N GLU A 119 -20.78 33.23 -10.74
CA GLU A 119 -19.59 33.87 -11.33
C GLU A 119 -18.37 33.73 -10.40
N VAL A 120 -18.52 34.02 -9.10
CA VAL A 120 -17.42 33.87 -8.14
C VAL A 120 -17.01 32.40 -7.98
N VAL A 121 -17.97 31.47 -7.94
CA VAL A 121 -17.69 30.03 -7.89
C VAL A 121 -16.90 29.56 -9.13
N ASP A 122 -17.29 30.00 -10.32
CA ASP A 122 -16.64 29.62 -11.57
C ASP A 122 -15.24 30.24 -11.70
N GLU A 123 -15.05 31.50 -11.29
CA GLU A 123 -13.74 32.15 -11.27
C GLU A 123 -12.78 31.53 -10.26
N HIS A 124 -13.30 31.07 -9.12
CA HIS A 124 -12.53 30.42 -8.06
C HIS A 124 -12.47 28.89 -8.22
N ARG A 125 -12.95 28.36 -9.36
CA ARG A 125 -12.97 26.91 -9.62
C ARG A 125 -11.61 26.24 -9.51
N SER A 126 -10.52 26.95 -9.79
CA SER A 126 -9.14 26.48 -9.59
C SER A 126 -8.76 26.36 -8.11
N LEU A 127 -9.29 27.21 -7.22
CA LEU A 127 -9.17 27.06 -5.76
C LEU A 127 -10.02 25.90 -5.23
N TRP A 128 -11.02 25.50 -6.01
CA TRP A 128 -11.91 24.35 -5.77
C TRP A 128 -11.50 23.10 -6.54
N GLU A 129 -10.37 23.11 -7.24
CA GLU A 129 -9.72 21.86 -7.63
C GLU A 129 -9.50 21.07 -6.34
N ALA A 130 -9.93 19.81 -6.32
CA ALA A 130 -9.81 18.96 -5.13
C ALA A 130 -8.39 19.11 -4.57
N PRO A 131 -8.20 19.50 -3.28
CA PRO A 131 -6.90 19.39 -2.66
C PRO A 131 -6.52 17.94 -2.90
N ARG A 132 -5.39 17.73 -3.58
CA ARG A 132 -4.93 16.38 -3.87
C ARG A 132 -4.97 15.64 -2.53
N GLU A 133 -5.68 14.52 -2.46
CA GLU A 133 -5.74 13.77 -1.22
C GLU A 133 -4.33 13.30 -0.87
N PRO A 134 -3.96 13.22 0.42
CA PRO A 134 -2.74 12.55 0.84
C PRO A 134 -2.65 11.16 0.21
N LEU A 135 -1.43 10.63 0.06
CA LEU A 135 -1.23 9.28 -0.48
C LEU A 135 -2.04 8.27 0.32
N SER A 136 -2.87 7.48 -0.38
CA SER A 136 -3.63 6.39 0.21
C SER A 136 -2.69 5.30 0.75
N ASN A 137 -3.14 4.44 1.67
CA ASN A 137 -2.31 3.36 2.21
C ASN A 137 -1.62 2.49 1.12
N PRO A 138 -2.28 2.09 0.02
CA PRO A 138 -1.62 1.39 -1.08
C PRO A 138 -0.53 2.23 -1.77
N GLU A 139 -0.76 3.52 -1.99
CA GLU A 139 0.23 4.43 -2.59
C GLU A 139 1.43 4.65 -1.66
N GLN A 140 1.18 4.79 -0.35
CA GLN A 140 2.25 4.85 0.66
C GLN A 140 3.12 3.57 0.61
N ARG A 141 2.49 2.39 0.60
CA ARG A 141 3.21 1.11 0.50
C ARG A 141 4.00 0.98 -0.79
N GLY A 142 3.45 1.46 -1.92
CA GLY A 142 4.15 1.50 -3.21
C GLY A 142 5.41 2.36 -3.11
N LEU A 143 5.26 3.61 -2.65
CA LEU A 143 6.37 4.55 -2.51
C LEU A 143 7.45 4.05 -1.55
N ILE A 144 7.09 3.43 -0.41
CA ILE A 144 8.06 2.81 0.51
C ILE A 144 8.85 1.71 -0.20
N GLY A 145 8.19 0.84 -0.96
CA GLY A 145 8.85 -0.23 -1.71
C GLY A 145 9.82 0.32 -2.76
N GLU A 146 9.39 1.33 -3.51
CA GLU A 146 10.21 2.01 -4.52
C GLU A 146 11.45 2.68 -3.90
N LEU A 147 11.28 3.48 -2.85
CA LEU A 147 12.38 4.15 -2.14
C LEU A 147 13.40 3.14 -1.61
N SER A 148 12.92 2.08 -0.96
CA SER A 148 13.77 1.01 -0.42
C SER A 148 14.60 0.33 -1.51
N THR A 149 14.00 0.11 -2.69
CA THR A 149 14.68 -0.48 -3.85
C THR A 149 15.71 0.47 -4.44
N VAL A 150 15.37 1.76 -4.59
CA VAL A 150 16.26 2.80 -5.12
C VAL A 150 17.50 2.94 -4.24
N MET A 151 17.33 3.03 -2.92
CA MET A 151 18.45 3.14 -1.99
C MET A 151 19.34 1.88 -2.06
N ARG A 152 18.73 0.68 -2.01
CA ARG A 152 19.48 -0.58 -2.07
C ARG A 152 20.26 -0.75 -3.37
N LEU A 153 19.70 -0.36 -4.51
CA LEU A 153 20.44 -0.33 -5.78
C LEU A 153 21.57 0.69 -5.75
N GLY A 154 21.31 1.89 -5.24
CA GLY A 154 22.30 2.97 -5.17
C GLY A 154 23.45 2.72 -4.19
N ASP A 155 23.34 1.72 -3.30
CA ASP A 155 24.46 1.22 -2.49
C ASP A 155 25.39 0.30 -3.31
N THR A 156 24.92 -0.26 -4.44
CA THR A 156 25.68 -1.20 -5.29
C THR A 156 26.18 -0.59 -6.60
N VAL A 157 25.53 0.47 -7.08
CA VAL A 157 25.89 1.24 -8.26
C VAL A 157 25.77 2.74 -7.96
N PRO A 158 26.36 3.66 -8.74
CA PRO A 158 26.27 5.08 -8.44
C PRO A 158 24.83 5.58 -8.23
N ALA A 159 24.50 6.05 -7.03
CA ALA A 159 23.17 6.47 -6.61
C ALA A 159 22.46 7.41 -7.60
N ALA A 160 23.16 8.44 -8.09
CA ALA A 160 22.63 9.38 -9.08
C ALA A 160 22.16 8.67 -10.37
N SER A 161 22.81 7.58 -10.77
CA SER A 161 22.39 6.77 -11.92
C SER A 161 21.10 5.99 -11.67
N VAL A 162 20.80 5.65 -10.42
CA VAL A 162 19.55 4.94 -10.06
C VAL A 162 18.40 5.93 -9.96
N VAL A 163 18.59 7.03 -9.22
CA VAL A 163 17.56 8.05 -9.02
C VAL A 163 17.08 8.66 -10.35
N THR A 164 17.99 8.87 -11.31
CA THR A 164 17.64 9.38 -12.65
C THR A 164 16.87 8.38 -13.52
N ARG A 165 16.90 7.09 -13.15
CA ARG A 165 16.17 6.00 -13.83
C ARG A 165 14.94 5.54 -13.06
N TRP A 166 14.67 6.15 -11.89
CA TRP A 166 13.44 5.92 -11.13
C TRP A 166 12.27 6.62 -11.84
N ARG A 167 11.39 5.81 -12.44
CA ARG A 167 10.25 6.19 -13.28
C ARG A 167 8.91 5.92 -12.61
N GLY A 168 8.87 5.19 -11.50
CA GLY A 168 7.67 4.87 -10.73
C GLY A 168 6.78 6.08 -10.44
N PRO A 169 7.33 7.22 -9.96
CA PRO A 169 6.59 8.45 -9.73
C PRO A 169 5.87 8.98 -10.98
N GLU A 170 6.48 8.82 -12.16
CA GLU A 170 5.94 9.23 -13.45
C GLU A 170 4.81 8.30 -13.95
N ARG A 171 4.51 7.22 -13.22
CA ARG A 171 3.60 6.13 -13.61
C ARG A 171 4.04 5.46 -14.91
N GLY A 172 5.35 5.26 -15.05
CA GLY A 172 5.93 4.42 -16.09
C GLY A 172 5.40 2.98 -16.02
N LEU A 173 5.63 2.20 -17.08
CA LEU A 173 5.26 0.78 -17.08
C LEU A 173 6.02 -0.02 -16.00
N HIS A 174 7.26 0.40 -15.73
CA HIS A 174 8.17 -0.17 -14.74
C HIS A 174 8.69 0.95 -13.85
N ASP A 175 9.00 0.62 -12.60
CA ASP A 175 9.35 1.59 -11.58
C ASP A 175 10.79 2.11 -11.72
N ILE A 176 11.75 1.27 -12.15
CA ILE A 176 13.13 1.69 -12.41
C ILE A 176 13.57 1.10 -13.74
N ALA A 177 13.91 1.92 -14.74
CA ALA A 177 14.21 1.42 -16.08
C ALA A 177 15.07 2.35 -16.94
N ASP A 178 15.79 1.73 -17.88
CA ASP A 178 16.44 2.40 -19.02
C ASP A 178 16.25 1.59 -20.32
N GLU A 179 17.12 1.76 -21.32
CA GLU A 179 17.05 1.00 -22.58
C GLU A 179 17.49 -0.46 -22.43
N GLY A 180 18.30 -0.81 -21.43
CA GLY A 180 18.88 -2.14 -21.24
C GLY A 180 18.24 -2.98 -20.14
N PHE A 181 17.58 -2.35 -19.16
CA PHE A 181 16.91 -3.06 -18.06
C PHE A 181 15.59 -2.40 -17.63
N ALA A 182 14.78 -3.18 -16.90
CA ALA A 182 13.54 -2.76 -16.28
C ALA A 182 13.31 -3.52 -14.96
N ILE A 183 12.93 -2.78 -13.91
CA ILE A 183 12.64 -3.32 -12.59
C ILE A 183 11.23 -2.91 -12.22
N GLU A 184 10.40 -3.91 -11.95
CA GLU A 184 9.06 -3.76 -11.39
C GLU A 184 9.14 -3.94 -9.88
N VAL A 185 8.69 -2.97 -9.10
CA VAL A 185 8.69 -3.02 -7.65
C VAL A 185 7.27 -3.32 -7.16
N LYS A 186 7.16 -4.29 -6.25
CA LYS A 186 5.89 -4.64 -5.60
C LYS A 186 6.10 -4.79 -4.11
N THR A 187 5.04 -4.56 -3.35
CA THR A 187 5.03 -4.84 -1.92
C THR A 187 3.95 -5.86 -1.60
N TYR A 188 4.23 -6.74 -0.66
CA TYR A 188 3.28 -7.71 -0.12
C TYR A 188 3.22 -7.63 1.41
N ALA A 189 2.18 -8.18 2.01
CA ALA A 189 1.99 -8.19 3.47
C ALA A 189 1.81 -9.62 3.99
N ASP A 190 1.12 -10.44 3.21
CA ASP A 190 0.75 -11.79 3.58
C ASP A 190 1.85 -12.79 3.18
N GLU A 191 1.94 -13.85 3.98
CA GLU A 191 2.71 -15.06 3.71
C GLU A 191 1.71 -16.18 3.43
N PRO A 192 1.83 -16.93 2.32
CA PRO A 192 2.90 -16.86 1.31
C PRO A 192 2.89 -15.59 0.44
N PRO A 193 4.07 -15.17 -0.06
CA PRO A 193 4.26 -13.92 -0.78
C PRO A 193 3.43 -13.90 -2.06
N LYS A 194 2.60 -12.87 -2.17
CA LYS A 194 1.69 -12.66 -3.29
C LYS A 194 1.57 -11.20 -3.63
N VAL A 195 1.67 -10.88 -4.92
CA VAL A 195 1.59 -9.51 -5.43
C VAL A 195 0.50 -9.35 -6.48
N ARG A 196 -0.06 -8.16 -6.58
CA ARG A 196 -1.05 -7.82 -7.60
C ARG A 196 -0.33 -7.26 -8.83
N ILE A 197 -0.57 -7.89 -9.98
CA ILE A 197 -0.13 -7.39 -11.29
C ILE A 197 -1.34 -6.71 -11.93
N THR A 198 -1.24 -5.40 -12.14
CA THR A 198 -2.37 -4.58 -12.58
C THR A 198 -2.50 -4.60 -14.10
N HIS A 199 -1.39 -4.67 -14.83
CA HIS A 199 -1.32 -4.75 -16.28
C HIS A 199 -0.43 -5.90 -16.70
N ILE A 200 -0.88 -6.72 -17.66
CA ILE A 200 -0.16 -7.93 -18.09
C ILE A 200 1.19 -7.60 -18.74
N GLU A 201 1.35 -6.38 -19.27
CA GLU A 201 2.58 -5.87 -19.86
C GLU A 201 3.71 -5.68 -18.86
N GLN A 202 3.40 -5.57 -17.55
CA GLN A 202 4.41 -5.36 -16.50
C GLN A 202 5.44 -6.48 -16.47
N LEU A 203 5.04 -7.72 -16.79
CA LEU A 203 5.90 -8.91 -16.76
C LEU A 203 6.20 -9.49 -18.16
N ASP A 204 6.21 -8.65 -19.20
CA ASP A 204 6.49 -9.09 -20.59
C ASP A 204 7.99 -9.34 -20.85
N HIS A 205 8.49 -10.55 -20.59
CA HIS A 205 9.91 -10.93 -20.79
C HIS A 205 10.45 -10.73 -22.23
N ARG A 206 9.59 -10.51 -23.22
CA ARG A 206 10.00 -10.40 -24.64
C ARG A 206 10.52 -9.02 -25.01
N MET A 207 10.54 -8.08 -24.06
CA MET A 207 11.24 -6.82 -24.24
C MET A 207 12.74 -7.08 -24.39
N ASP A 208 13.43 -6.25 -25.17
CA ASP A 208 14.88 -6.28 -25.30
C ASP A 208 15.55 -5.60 -24.09
N LYS A 209 15.16 -6.05 -22.89
CA LYS A 209 15.60 -5.53 -21.59
C LYS A 209 15.70 -6.66 -20.59
N ARG A 210 16.59 -6.49 -19.62
CA ARG A 210 16.60 -7.29 -18.40
C ARG A 210 15.40 -6.93 -17.52
N LEU A 211 14.37 -7.76 -17.51
CA LEU A 211 13.18 -7.53 -16.68
C LEU A 211 13.27 -8.28 -15.35
N THR A 212 13.14 -7.57 -14.24
CA THR A 212 13.16 -8.16 -12.89
C THR A 212 11.99 -7.66 -12.06
N LEU A 213 11.33 -8.55 -11.33
CA LEU A 213 10.34 -8.20 -10.30
C LEU A 213 11.03 -8.22 -8.94
N VAL A 214 11.06 -7.07 -8.25
CA VAL A 214 11.52 -6.96 -6.86
C VAL A 214 10.29 -6.83 -5.96
N ALA A 215 10.11 -7.79 -5.05
CA ALA A 215 8.99 -7.82 -4.13
C ALA A 215 9.45 -7.68 -2.69
N LEU A 216 8.98 -6.64 -1.98
CA LEU A 216 9.35 -6.36 -0.60
C LEU A 216 8.21 -6.71 0.36
N HIS A 217 8.55 -7.41 1.45
CA HIS A 217 7.62 -7.67 2.53
C HIS A 217 7.45 -6.42 3.40
N LEU A 218 6.25 -5.84 3.41
CA LEU A 218 5.92 -4.70 4.27
C LEU A 218 4.93 -5.16 5.34
N ILE A 219 5.47 -5.40 6.54
CA ILE A 219 4.73 -5.84 7.72
C ILE A 219 4.22 -4.62 8.47
N LYS A 220 2.90 -4.51 8.65
CA LYS A 220 2.34 -3.43 9.48
C LYS A 220 2.70 -3.68 10.95
N SER A 221 3.35 -2.71 11.60
CA SER A 221 3.79 -2.82 13.00
C SER A 221 3.96 -1.43 13.60
N ASP A 222 3.52 -1.24 14.85
CA ASP A 222 3.67 0.02 15.58
C ASP A 222 5.13 0.35 15.88
N GLU A 223 6.02 -0.65 15.88
CA GLU A 223 7.48 -0.49 16.02
C GLU A 223 8.19 -0.17 14.68
N GLY A 224 7.45 -0.15 13.57
CA GLY A 224 7.97 0.14 12.24
C GLY A 224 8.20 1.63 11.96
N LYS A 225 8.55 1.96 10.71
CA LYS A 225 8.66 3.35 10.22
C LYS A 225 7.39 3.77 9.49
N SER A 226 6.98 5.02 9.67
CA SER A 226 5.95 5.66 8.86
C SER A 226 6.52 6.12 7.51
N LEU A 227 5.66 6.41 6.52
CA LEU A 227 6.10 6.97 5.24
C LEU A 227 7.01 8.21 5.42
N PRO A 228 6.68 9.20 6.27
CA PRO A 228 7.55 10.33 6.52
C PRO A 228 8.96 9.96 7.01
N GLU A 229 9.09 8.90 7.81
CA GLU A 229 10.39 8.44 8.31
C GLU A 229 11.20 7.76 7.20
N PHE A 230 10.56 7.02 6.28
CA PHE A 230 11.21 6.48 5.09
C PHE A 230 11.65 7.59 4.12
N VAL A 231 10.86 8.66 3.99
CA VAL A 231 11.22 9.81 3.15
C VAL A 231 12.41 10.57 3.75
N ASP A 232 12.45 10.78 5.05
CA ASP A 232 13.59 11.43 5.71
C ASP A 232 14.87 10.63 5.50
N GLU A 233 14.82 9.31 5.69
CA GLU A 233 15.95 8.40 5.42
C GLU A 233 16.41 8.47 3.96
N ALA A 234 15.48 8.48 3.01
CA ALA A 234 15.81 8.62 1.59
C ALA A 234 16.44 9.99 1.24
N LEU A 235 16.02 11.07 1.91
CA LEU A 235 16.59 12.40 1.71
C LEU A 235 17.98 12.54 2.36
N GLU A 236 18.20 11.92 3.52
CA GLU A 236 19.52 11.83 4.16
C GLU A 236 20.49 11.01 3.30
N TRP A 237 20.07 9.82 2.88
CA TRP A 237 20.85 8.98 1.96
C TRP A 237 21.17 9.71 0.64
N ALA A 238 20.21 10.46 0.10
CA ALA A 238 20.41 11.21 -1.14
C ALA A 238 21.36 12.41 -0.97
N GLU A 239 21.41 13.02 0.22
CA GLU A 239 22.40 14.06 0.57
C GLU A 239 23.80 13.46 0.62
N GLU A 240 23.98 12.32 1.29
CA GLU A 240 25.27 11.62 1.41
C GLU A 240 25.82 11.15 0.04
N ASN A 241 24.93 10.99 -0.94
CA ASN A 241 25.24 10.51 -2.28
C ASN A 241 25.14 11.60 -3.37
N ASP A 242 25.14 12.88 -2.99
CA ASP A 242 25.12 14.04 -3.92
C ASP A 242 23.96 14.01 -4.95
N CYS A 243 22.81 13.42 -4.59
CA CYS A 243 21.66 13.27 -5.47
C CYS A 243 20.34 13.80 -4.91
N ARG A 244 20.36 14.48 -3.75
CA ARG A 244 19.18 15.05 -3.08
C ARG A 244 18.26 15.87 -4.00
N PRO A 245 18.74 16.80 -4.86
CA PRO A 245 17.84 17.57 -5.71
C PRO A 245 17.00 16.69 -6.66
N HIS A 246 17.57 15.58 -7.14
CA HIS A 246 16.85 14.63 -8.00
C HIS A 246 15.85 13.81 -7.19
N MET A 247 16.21 13.39 -5.98
CA MET A 247 15.31 12.68 -5.05
C MET A 247 14.10 13.55 -4.68
N GLU A 248 14.32 14.81 -4.31
CA GLU A 248 13.25 15.76 -3.97
C GLU A 248 12.30 16.00 -5.15
N GLU A 249 12.83 16.08 -6.38
CA GLU A 249 11.98 16.21 -7.57
C GLU A 249 11.14 14.95 -7.81
N GLN A 250 11.72 13.75 -7.68
CA GLN A 250 10.98 12.51 -7.81
C GLN A 250 9.90 12.35 -6.73
N LEU A 251 10.17 12.74 -5.49
CA LEU A 251 9.19 12.75 -4.41
C LEU A 251 8.01 13.69 -4.72
N LYS A 252 8.27 14.88 -5.29
CA LYS A 252 7.18 15.77 -5.74
C LYS A 252 6.33 15.14 -6.83
N ILE A 253 6.95 14.48 -7.82
CA ILE A 253 6.24 13.75 -8.88
C ILE A 253 5.41 12.61 -8.28
N ALA A 254 5.93 11.93 -7.25
CA ALA A 254 5.24 10.88 -6.50
C ALA A 254 4.05 11.41 -5.66
N ARG A 255 3.85 12.74 -5.62
CA ARG A 255 2.86 13.47 -4.82
C ARG A 255 3.14 13.43 -3.32
N TRP A 256 4.39 13.19 -2.91
CA TRP A 256 4.80 13.49 -1.55
C TRP A 256 4.76 15.01 -1.32
N ARG A 257 4.15 15.42 -0.21
CA ARG A 257 4.10 16.82 0.24
C ARG A 257 4.35 16.87 1.73
N GLU A 258 5.22 17.78 2.14
CA GLU A 258 5.57 17.95 3.56
C GLU A 258 4.35 18.33 4.42
N GLU A 259 3.39 19.06 3.84
CA GLU A 259 2.15 19.48 4.51
C GLU A 259 1.25 18.30 4.92
N ASP A 260 1.32 17.18 4.20
CA ASP A 260 0.51 15.99 4.49
C ASP A 260 1.12 15.09 5.57
N ARG A 261 2.34 15.40 6.03
CA ARG A 261 3.10 14.59 7.00
C ARG A 261 2.27 14.11 8.21
N PRO A 262 1.42 14.94 8.83
CA PRO A 262 0.58 14.51 9.97
C PRO A 262 -0.48 13.46 9.64
N GLU A 263 -0.84 13.28 8.36
CA GLU A 263 -1.86 12.33 7.91
C GLU A 263 -1.32 10.90 7.72
N TYR A 264 0.01 10.73 7.74
CA TYR A 264 0.68 9.45 7.49
C TYR A 264 1.07 8.73 8.78
N TYR A 265 0.09 8.11 9.44
CA TYR A 265 0.28 7.40 10.71
C TYR A 265 0.55 5.89 10.59
N SER A 266 0.36 5.29 9.40
CA SER A 266 0.62 3.86 9.20
C SER A 266 2.12 3.55 9.27
N ARG A 267 2.49 2.56 10.07
CA ARG A 267 3.89 2.16 10.30
C ARG A 267 4.19 0.75 9.78
N TYR A 268 5.38 0.58 9.19
CA TYR A 268 5.80 -0.64 8.50
C TYR A 268 7.23 -1.05 8.85
N ILE A 269 7.45 -2.36 8.98
CA ILE A 269 8.78 -2.99 9.03
C ILE A 269 9.01 -3.66 7.67
N LEU A 270 10.21 -3.46 7.12
CA LEU A 270 10.68 -4.21 5.95
C LEU A 270 11.14 -5.60 6.39
N GLY A 271 10.49 -6.64 5.86
CA GLY A 271 10.86 -8.03 6.03
C GLY A 271 11.79 -8.51 4.91
N SER A 272 11.52 -9.71 4.39
CA SER A 272 12.28 -10.29 3.28
C SER A 272 12.05 -9.54 1.96
N THR A 273 13.05 -9.60 1.09
CA THR A 273 12.97 -9.10 -0.29
C THR A 273 13.17 -10.27 -1.25
N LEU A 274 12.29 -10.41 -2.22
CA LEU A 274 12.40 -11.42 -3.27
C LEU A 274 12.81 -10.73 -4.58
N ILE A 275 13.92 -11.18 -5.17
CA ILE A 275 14.39 -10.71 -6.47
C ILE A 275 14.06 -11.81 -7.48
N CYS A 276 13.11 -11.55 -8.39
CA CYS A 276 12.59 -12.53 -9.33
C CYS A 276 12.93 -12.16 -10.78
N PRO A 277 13.95 -12.78 -11.40
CA PRO A 277 14.22 -12.63 -12.83
C PRO A 277 13.02 -13.06 -13.68
N ILE A 278 12.63 -12.22 -14.63
CA ILE A 278 11.53 -12.51 -15.55
C ILE A 278 12.13 -12.97 -16.89
N ARG A 279 12.01 -14.28 -17.14
CA ARG A 279 12.57 -15.05 -18.24
C ARG A 279 11.45 -15.65 -19.09
N PRO A 280 11.75 -16.21 -20.29
CA PRO A 280 10.75 -16.93 -21.07
C PRO A 280 10.06 -18.08 -20.33
N GLU A 281 10.79 -18.76 -19.45
CA GLU A 281 10.31 -19.90 -18.68
C GLU A 281 9.68 -19.51 -17.34
N THR A 282 9.78 -18.25 -16.92
CA THR A 282 9.18 -17.80 -15.65
C THR A 282 7.66 -17.97 -15.75
N PRO A 283 7.01 -18.65 -14.77
CA PRO A 283 5.58 -18.99 -14.84
C PRO A 283 4.68 -17.78 -14.52
N VAL A 284 4.82 -16.70 -15.29
CA VAL A 284 3.97 -15.51 -15.25
C VAL A 284 2.87 -15.59 -16.29
N PHE A 285 1.81 -14.78 -16.13
CA PHE A 285 0.77 -14.68 -17.14
C PHE A 285 1.39 -14.23 -18.48
N PRO A 286 1.14 -14.94 -19.60
CA PRO A 286 1.77 -14.63 -20.87
C PRO A 286 1.30 -13.28 -21.43
N ALA A 287 2.11 -12.24 -21.27
CA ALA A 287 1.82 -10.88 -21.72
C ALA A 287 1.51 -10.77 -23.23
N HIS A 288 1.99 -11.71 -24.05
CA HIS A 288 1.70 -11.78 -25.48
C HIS A 288 0.23 -12.00 -25.82
N LEU A 289 -0.56 -12.51 -24.87
CA LEU A 289 -1.99 -12.67 -25.04
C LEU A 289 -2.70 -11.32 -25.19
N LYS A 290 -2.07 -10.19 -24.83
CA LYS A 290 -2.63 -8.83 -25.07
C LYS A 290 -3.08 -8.60 -26.51
N ASN A 291 -2.37 -9.20 -27.47
CA ASN A 291 -2.69 -9.09 -28.90
C ASN A 291 -3.96 -9.85 -29.31
N HIS A 292 -4.48 -10.70 -28.43
CA HIS A 292 -5.68 -11.52 -28.64
C HIS A 292 -6.84 -11.07 -27.73
N ILE A 293 -6.63 -10.04 -26.91
CA ILE A 293 -7.67 -9.49 -26.04
C ILE A 293 -8.64 -8.64 -26.89
N PRO A 294 -9.97 -8.88 -26.81
CA PRO A 294 -10.95 -8.04 -27.49
C PRO A 294 -10.90 -6.59 -27.00
N SER A 295 -11.17 -5.62 -27.89
CA SER A 295 -11.15 -4.18 -27.56
C SER A 295 -12.17 -3.75 -26.49
N SER A 296 -13.15 -4.60 -26.17
CA SER A 296 -14.09 -4.38 -25.07
C SER A 296 -13.51 -4.62 -23.67
N VAL A 297 -12.33 -5.23 -23.57
CA VAL A 297 -11.63 -5.47 -22.31
C VAL A 297 -10.69 -4.31 -22.04
N SER A 298 -10.93 -3.59 -20.94
CA SER A 298 -10.13 -2.42 -20.57
C SER A 298 -8.85 -2.76 -19.82
N ASN A 299 -8.84 -3.83 -19.02
CA ASN A 299 -7.67 -4.26 -18.27
C ASN A 299 -7.76 -5.73 -17.82
N ILE A 300 -6.60 -6.39 -17.69
CA ILE A 300 -6.49 -7.70 -17.02
C ILE A 300 -5.57 -7.54 -15.82
N THR A 301 -6.14 -7.80 -14.64
CA THR A 301 -5.40 -7.83 -13.37
C THR A 301 -5.43 -9.25 -12.82
N TYR A 302 -4.30 -9.73 -12.33
CA TYR A 302 -4.20 -11.00 -11.64
C TYR A 302 -3.32 -10.86 -10.38
N SER A 303 -3.35 -11.91 -9.56
CA SER A 303 -2.43 -12.02 -8.43
C SER A 303 -1.43 -13.12 -8.71
N LEU A 304 -0.16 -12.83 -8.46
CA LEU A 304 0.97 -13.72 -8.70
C LEU A 304 1.50 -14.20 -7.35
N HIS A 305 1.49 -15.51 -7.13
CA HIS A 305 2.23 -16.14 -6.03
C HIS A 305 3.72 -16.14 -6.40
N LEU A 306 4.58 -15.76 -5.45
CA LEU A 306 6.00 -15.59 -5.74
C LEU A 306 6.82 -16.84 -5.45
N ASN A 307 6.35 -17.73 -4.57
CA ASN A 307 7.06 -18.96 -4.19
C ASN A 307 7.45 -19.88 -5.36
N ASP A 308 6.69 -19.83 -6.45
CA ASP A 308 6.93 -20.67 -7.63
C ASP A 308 7.92 -20.02 -8.62
N LEU A 309 8.41 -18.82 -8.33
CA LEU A 309 9.34 -18.10 -9.19
C LEU A 309 10.80 -18.39 -8.79
N ASP A 310 11.69 -18.29 -9.78
CA ASP A 310 13.12 -18.20 -9.51
C ASP A 310 13.45 -16.97 -8.67
N HIS A 311 14.26 -17.16 -7.63
CA HIS A 311 14.71 -16.10 -6.74
C HIS A 311 16.24 -16.00 -6.73
N MET A 312 16.73 -14.77 -6.78
CA MET A 312 18.12 -14.44 -6.50
C MET A 312 18.29 -14.01 -5.04
N PRO A 313 19.43 -14.32 -4.39
CA PRO A 313 19.67 -13.98 -3.00
C PRO A 313 19.74 -12.45 -2.82
N SER A 314 18.73 -11.87 -2.15
CA SER A 314 18.63 -10.41 -1.98
C SER A 314 19.66 -9.82 -1.02
N ALA A 315 20.30 -10.66 -0.20
CA ALA A 315 21.38 -10.27 0.70
C ALA A 315 22.70 -9.98 -0.04
N GLU A 316 22.87 -10.50 -1.26
CA GLU A 316 24.12 -10.40 -2.01
C GLU A 316 24.12 -9.18 -2.93
N ASP A 317 25.18 -8.36 -2.87
CA ASP A 317 25.33 -7.18 -3.73
C ASP A 317 25.44 -7.55 -5.22
N GLU A 318 26.00 -8.73 -5.54
CA GLU A 318 26.08 -9.24 -6.91
C GLU A 318 24.69 -9.43 -7.54
N SER A 319 23.70 -9.84 -6.74
CA SER A 319 22.32 -9.95 -7.20
C SER A 319 21.79 -8.60 -7.65
N TRP A 320 21.93 -7.56 -6.83
CA TRP A 320 21.47 -6.20 -7.16
C TRP A 320 22.23 -5.58 -8.33
N LEU A 321 23.54 -5.77 -8.40
CA LEU A 321 24.37 -5.30 -9.52
C LEU A 321 23.90 -5.90 -10.86
N SER A 322 23.53 -7.18 -10.85
CA SER A 322 23.10 -7.88 -12.06
C SER A 322 21.75 -7.38 -12.61
N LEU A 323 20.88 -6.77 -11.81
CA LEU A 323 19.58 -6.24 -12.25
C LEU A 323 19.72 -5.16 -13.32
N MET A 324 20.80 -4.38 -13.25
CA MET A 324 21.05 -3.24 -14.14
C MET A 324 21.94 -3.61 -15.33
N SER A 325 22.24 -4.90 -15.51
CA SER A 325 22.98 -5.39 -16.67
C SER A 325 22.11 -5.35 -17.93
N GLY A 326 22.73 -5.03 -19.07
CA GLY A 326 22.01 -5.00 -20.34
C GLY A 326 21.58 -6.39 -20.85
N GLY A 327 20.58 -6.38 -21.72
CA GLY A 327 20.06 -7.57 -22.40
C GLY A 327 19.20 -8.46 -21.51
N PRO A 328 18.40 -9.37 -22.09
CA PRO A 328 17.49 -10.22 -21.34
C PRO A 328 18.23 -11.14 -20.37
N TRP A 329 17.50 -11.59 -19.34
CA TRP A 329 17.97 -12.70 -18.52
C TRP A 329 18.17 -13.96 -19.40
N PRO A 330 19.26 -14.72 -19.21
CA PRO A 330 19.43 -16.00 -19.92
C PRO A 330 18.30 -16.98 -19.56
N SER A 331 18.06 -18.00 -20.38
CA SER A 331 17.11 -19.06 -20.03
C SER A 331 17.60 -19.83 -18.79
N LEU A 332 16.66 -20.35 -17.99
CA LEU A 332 17.01 -21.26 -16.89
C LEU A 332 17.65 -22.56 -17.39
N SER A 333 17.30 -23.01 -18.61
CA SER A 333 17.88 -24.23 -19.20
C SER A 333 19.38 -24.12 -19.46
N ASP A 334 19.90 -22.89 -19.50
CA ASP A 334 21.34 -22.67 -19.65
C ASP A 334 22.10 -22.81 -18.32
N ASN A 335 21.44 -22.89 -17.14
CA ASN A 335 22.16 -22.87 -15.87
C ASN A 335 21.63 -23.67 -14.66
N ALA A 336 20.43 -24.26 -14.61
CA ALA A 336 20.05 -25.07 -13.44
C ALA A 336 18.73 -25.86 -13.58
N LEU A 337 18.74 -27.14 -13.22
CA LEU A 337 17.54 -27.87 -12.80
C LEU A 337 17.10 -27.35 -11.41
N PRO A 338 15.81 -27.39 -11.02
CA PRO A 338 15.37 -27.00 -9.67
C PRO A 338 16.21 -27.64 -8.55
N ASP A 339 16.53 -28.93 -8.70
CA ASP A 339 17.36 -29.69 -7.75
C ASP A 339 18.81 -29.20 -7.65
N SER A 340 19.32 -28.49 -8.66
CA SER A 340 20.69 -27.94 -8.63
C SER A 340 20.83 -26.70 -7.73
N ARG A 341 19.73 -26.23 -7.11
CA ARG A 341 19.74 -25.17 -6.09
C ARG A 341 19.81 -25.69 -4.66
N MET A 342 19.59 -26.99 -4.44
CA MET A 342 19.76 -27.59 -3.13
C MET A 342 21.25 -27.66 -2.81
N THR A 343 21.66 -27.12 -1.66
CA THR A 343 23.02 -27.26 -1.19
C THR A 343 23.37 -28.73 -0.88
N PRO A 344 24.65 -29.11 -0.83
CA PRO A 344 25.05 -30.44 -0.39
C PRO A 344 24.46 -30.84 0.97
N ALA A 345 24.35 -29.89 1.91
CA ALA A 345 23.75 -30.11 3.23
C ALA A 345 22.24 -30.40 3.15
N CYS A 346 21.52 -29.66 2.30
CA CYS A 346 20.10 -29.90 2.03
C CYS A 346 19.87 -31.29 1.41
N ASN A 347 20.70 -31.66 0.42
CA ASN A 347 20.66 -32.99 -0.21
C ASN A 347 20.98 -34.12 0.78
N GLU A 348 21.90 -33.91 1.72
CA GLU A 348 22.25 -34.89 2.75
C GLU A 348 21.12 -35.15 3.74
N VAL A 349 20.32 -34.12 4.07
CA VAL A 349 19.10 -34.29 4.89
C VAL A 349 18.02 -35.00 4.08
N HIS A 350 17.79 -34.59 2.83
CA HIS A 350 16.75 -35.14 1.98
C HIS A 350 16.96 -36.63 1.64
N ALA A 351 18.21 -37.07 1.53
CA ALA A 351 18.56 -38.46 1.23
C ALA A 351 18.53 -39.39 2.46
N ALA A 352 18.47 -38.84 3.68
CA ALA A 352 18.46 -39.61 4.91
C ALA A 352 17.05 -40.13 5.25
N ASP A 353 16.96 -41.28 5.93
CA ASP A 353 15.67 -41.79 6.39
C ASP A 353 15.15 -41.00 7.60
N ALA A 354 13.83 -40.99 7.81
CA ALA A 354 13.22 -40.20 8.87
C ALA A 354 13.76 -40.52 10.28
N GLY A 355 14.18 -41.77 10.54
CA GLY A 355 14.75 -42.16 11.83
C GLY A 355 16.13 -41.54 12.05
N GLU A 356 16.96 -41.48 11.02
CA GLU A 356 18.24 -40.76 11.05
C GLU A 356 18.02 -39.25 11.20
N VAL A 357 17.08 -38.68 10.43
CA VAL A 357 16.80 -37.24 10.46
C VAL A 357 16.35 -36.79 11.85
N CYS A 358 15.56 -37.57 12.58
CA CYS A 358 15.16 -37.27 13.97
C CYS A 358 16.34 -37.14 14.95
N THR A 359 17.51 -37.70 14.63
CA THR A 359 18.70 -37.59 15.49
C THR A 359 19.53 -36.34 15.22
N ARG A 360 19.22 -35.61 14.15
CA ARG A 360 19.88 -34.35 13.79
C ARG A 360 19.25 -33.20 14.57
N ALA A 361 20.03 -32.14 14.77
CA ALA A 361 19.48 -30.88 15.29
C ALA A 361 18.74 -30.14 14.17
N GLU A 362 17.72 -29.34 14.54
CA GLU A 362 17.13 -28.38 13.62
C GLU A 362 18.22 -27.47 13.03
N SER A 363 18.04 -27.12 11.77
CA SER A 363 19.00 -26.33 11.00
C SER A 363 18.26 -25.52 9.95
N GLN A 364 18.99 -24.70 9.19
CA GLN A 364 18.43 -23.95 8.07
C GLN A 364 17.74 -24.85 7.02
N HIS A 365 18.10 -26.14 6.92
CA HIS A 365 17.52 -27.08 5.96
C HIS A 365 16.66 -28.18 6.63
N LEU A 366 16.45 -28.12 7.95
CA LEU A 366 15.68 -29.12 8.68
C LEU A 366 14.87 -28.48 9.80
N GLU A 367 13.55 -28.58 9.71
CA GLU A 367 12.60 -28.09 10.70
C GLU A 367 11.79 -29.25 11.28
N PHE A 368 11.56 -29.23 12.60
CA PHE A 368 10.69 -30.17 13.29
C PHE A 368 9.38 -29.50 13.70
N LYS A 369 8.29 -30.23 13.56
CA LYS A 369 6.98 -29.85 14.08
C LYS A 369 6.31 -31.05 14.73
N SER A 370 5.82 -30.83 15.94
CA SER A 370 5.18 -31.88 16.74
C SER A 370 3.92 -32.44 16.11
N SER A 371 3.14 -31.61 15.40
CA SER A 371 1.99 -32.04 14.61
C SER A 371 1.58 -31.00 13.57
N PHE A 372 0.64 -31.36 12.69
CA PHE A 372 0.00 -30.42 11.77
C PHE A 372 -1.31 -29.86 12.33
N TRP A 373 -2.08 -30.65 13.09
CA TRP A 373 -3.41 -30.30 13.61
C TRP A 373 -3.58 -30.48 15.12
N HIS A 374 -2.72 -31.24 15.81
CA HIS A 374 -2.90 -31.55 17.22
C HIS A 374 -2.19 -30.55 18.16
N PRO A 375 -2.94 -29.71 18.91
CA PRO A 375 -2.34 -28.87 19.94
C PRO A 375 -1.97 -29.72 21.17
N TYR A 376 -0.68 -30.03 21.31
CA TYR A 376 -0.14 -30.68 22.51
C TYR A 376 -0.30 -29.78 23.75
N GLU A 377 -0.23 -28.46 23.57
CA GLU A 377 -0.53 -27.47 24.60
C GLU A 377 -1.90 -26.85 24.34
N ARG A 378 -2.87 -27.16 25.21
CA ARG A 378 -4.23 -26.60 25.09
C ARG A 378 -4.32 -25.22 25.72
N ASN A 379 -5.00 -24.32 25.02
CA ASN A 379 -5.46 -23.05 25.56
C ASN A 379 -7.00 -22.97 25.59
N GLU A 380 -7.54 -21.83 26.03
CA GLU A 380 -8.99 -21.60 26.15
C GLU A 380 -9.72 -21.46 24.81
N ALA A 381 -8.99 -21.34 23.68
CA ALA A 381 -9.61 -21.17 22.38
C ALA A 381 -10.30 -22.47 21.88
N PRO A 382 -11.33 -22.37 21.03
CA PRO A 382 -11.92 -23.54 20.39
C PRO A 382 -10.88 -24.37 19.60
N LEU A 383 -11.04 -25.70 19.58
CA LEU A 383 -10.08 -26.61 18.94
C LEU A 383 -9.83 -26.26 17.46
N ASN A 384 -10.85 -25.84 16.72
CA ASN A 384 -10.71 -25.44 15.32
C ASN A 384 -9.80 -24.21 15.16
N VAL A 385 -9.88 -23.24 16.06
CA VAL A 385 -9.02 -22.05 16.02
C VAL A 385 -7.57 -22.43 16.33
N GLN A 386 -7.34 -23.36 17.26
CA GLN A 386 -6.01 -23.89 17.56
C GLN A 386 -5.44 -24.67 16.37
N MET A 387 -6.28 -25.48 15.70
CA MET A 387 -5.89 -26.20 14.48
C MET A 387 -5.49 -25.24 13.37
N ASP A 388 -6.29 -24.20 13.09
CA ASP A 388 -6.00 -23.21 12.05
C ASP A 388 -4.68 -22.48 12.33
N ALA A 389 -4.37 -22.22 13.61
CA ALA A 389 -3.10 -21.63 14.01
C ALA A 389 -1.91 -22.58 13.72
N LEU A 390 -2.05 -23.88 13.99
CA LEU A 390 -1.04 -24.90 13.67
C LEU A 390 -0.86 -25.09 12.16
N GLU A 391 -1.96 -25.11 11.38
CA GLU A 391 -1.89 -25.14 9.91
C GLU A 391 -1.05 -23.94 9.41
N GLY A 392 -1.28 -22.75 9.97
CA GLY A 392 -0.51 -21.54 9.67
C GLY A 392 0.97 -21.64 10.03
N VAL A 393 1.33 -22.31 11.13
CA VAL A 393 2.74 -22.56 11.50
C VAL A 393 3.41 -23.46 10.46
N ILE A 394 2.76 -24.53 10.03
CA ILE A 394 3.31 -25.44 9.02
C ILE A 394 3.52 -24.70 7.69
N VAL A 395 2.52 -23.95 7.23
CA VAL A 395 2.63 -23.17 5.99
C VAL A 395 3.81 -22.19 6.06
N LYS A 396 4.01 -21.51 7.20
CA LYS A 396 5.16 -20.62 7.42
C LYS A 396 6.50 -21.36 7.40
N SER A 397 6.59 -22.53 8.03
CA SER A 397 7.81 -23.34 8.00
C SER A 397 8.16 -23.77 6.58
N VAL A 398 7.18 -24.24 5.80
CA VAL A 398 7.39 -24.60 4.39
C VAL A 398 7.82 -23.38 3.57
N ASN A 399 7.20 -22.21 3.77
CA ASN A 399 7.63 -20.96 3.12
C ASN A 399 9.08 -20.61 3.47
N GLY A 400 9.47 -20.73 4.75
CA GLY A 400 10.85 -20.47 5.17
C GLY A 400 11.86 -21.35 4.43
N LEU A 401 11.53 -22.63 4.25
CA LEU A 401 12.36 -23.57 3.50
C LEU A 401 12.38 -23.23 1.99
N LEU A 402 11.24 -22.90 1.39
CA LEU A 402 11.14 -22.54 -0.04
C LEU A 402 11.85 -21.21 -0.38
N ASN A 403 11.80 -20.23 0.53
CA ASN A 403 12.44 -18.93 0.36
C ASN A 403 13.95 -18.96 0.64
N SER A 404 14.50 -20.10 1.03
CA SER A 404 15.94 -20.31 1.25
C SER A 404 16.50 -21.31 0.23
N GLU A 405 17.48 -22.13 0.59
CA GLU A 405 18.12 -23.10 -0.31
C GLU A 405 17.40 -24.47 -0.31
N GLY A 406 16.11 -24.46 0.05
CA GLY A 406 15.31 -25.65 0.28
C GLY A 406 15.58 -26.31 1.64
N GLY A 407 14.79 -27.34 1.95
CA GLY A 407 14.99 -28.19 3.12
C GLY A 407 13.86 -29.18 3.35
N SER A 408 13.89 -29.83 4.51
CA SER A 408 12.93 -30.87 4.92
C SER A 408 12.17 -30.43 6.18
N LEU A 409 10.86 -30.64 6.18
CA LEU A 409 10.00 -30.49 7.35
C LEU A 409 9.59 -31.88 7.84
N LEU A 410 9.95 -32.23 9.07
CA LEU A 410 9.52 -33.46 9.73
C LEU A 410 8.35 -33.16 10.67
N ILE A 411 7.21 -33.81 10.40
CA ILE A 411 5.98 -33.68 11.20
C ILE A 411 5.80 -34.92 12.06
N GLY A 412 5.42 -34.72 13.32
CA GLY A 412 5.29 -35.81 14.30
C GLY A 412 6.58 -36.02 15.09
N VAL A 413 7.38 -34.97 15.29
CA VAL A 413 8.64 -34.99 16.05
C VAL A 413 8.63 -33.84 17.05
N SER A 414 9.03 -34.09 18.29
CA SER A 414 9.15 -33.04 19.31
C SER A 414 10.33 -32.11 19.00
N ASP A 415 10.37 -30.95 19.64
CA ASP A 415 11.50 -30.00 19.52
C ASP A 415 12.84 -30.61 19.97
N ASN A 416 12.81 -31.72 20.72
CA ASN A 416 14.00 -32.45 21.16
C ASN A 416 14.37 -33.64 20.23
N GLY A 417 13.66 -33.82 19.12
CA GLY A 417 13.87 -34.94 18.19
C GLY A 417 13.14 -36.24 18.57
N ASP A 418 12.28 -36.22 19.59
CA ASP A 418 11.54 -37.43 19.99
C ASP A 418 10.41 -37.73 19.00
N PRO A 419 10.30 -38.97 18.47
CA PRO A 419 9.23 -39.32 17.56
C PRO A 419 7.88 -39.39 18.29
N LEU A 420 6.96 -38.50 17.91
CA LEU A 420 5.57 -38.45 18.39
C LEU A 420 4.61 -39.22 17.46
N GLY A 421 4.95 -39.29 16.17
CA GLY A 421 4.15 -39.94 15.13
C GLY A 421 2.91 -39.13 14.72
N LEU A 422 2.14 -39.69 13.78
CA LEU A 422 0.98 -39.01 13.17
C LEU A 422 -0.38 -39.49 13.70
N ASP A 423 -0.43 -40.52 14.56
CA ASP A 423 -1.67 -41.14 15.03
C ASP A 423 -2.60 -40.16 15.76
N VAL A 424 -2.03 -39.26 16.56
CA VAL A 424 -2.78 -38.26 17.31
C VAL A 424 -3.35 -37.20 16.38
N ASP A 425 -2.61 -36.89 15.32
CA ASP A 425 -2.96 -35.91 14.31
C ASP A 425 -4.11 -36.42 13.42
N LEU A 426 -4.00 -37.68 12.98
CA LEU A 426 -5.07 -38.42 12.31
C LEU A 426 -6.36 -38.42 13.14
N LYS A 427 -6.28 -38.72 14.44
CA LYS A 427 -7.44 -38.71 15.36
C LYS A 427 -8.04 -37.33 15.53
N THR A 428 -7.21 -36.30 15.67
CA THR A 428 -7.65 -34.92 15.88
C THR A 428 -8.40 -34.39 14.65
N ARG A 429 -7.91 -34.71 13.45
CA ARG A 429 -8.53 -34.31 12.20
C ARG A 429 -9.64 -35.24 11.71
N GLY A 430 -9.80 -36.41 12.33
CA GLY A 430 -10.82 -37.41 11.97
C GLY A 430 -10.48 -38.18 10.69
N LEU A 431 -9.19 -38.35 10.39
CA LEU A 431 -8.68 -39.03 9.20
C LEU A 431 -8.51 -40.53 9.47
N LYS A 432 -8.76 -41.36 8.46
CA LYS A 432 -8.76 -42.83 8.63
C LYS A 432 -7.39 -43.49 8.39
N ASP A 433 -6.59 -42.88 7.54
CA ASP A 433 -5.36 -43.45 6.99
C ASP A 433 -4.39 -42.34 6.56
N LEU A 434 -3.16 -42.74 6.22
CA LEU A 434 -2.10 -41.84 5.77
C LEU A 434 -2.40 -41.22 4.41
N ASP A 435 -3.12 -41.91 3.52
CA ASP A 435 -3.50 -41.37 2.21
C ASP A 435 -4.39 -40.12 2.36
N GLN A 436 -5.35 -40.15 3.29
CA GLN A 436 -6.17 -38.99 3.61
C GLN A 436 -5.38 -37.88 4.31
N TYR A 437 -4.36 -38.24 5.10
CA TYR A 437 -3.43 -37.29 5.72
C TYR A 437 -2.66 -36.51 4.66
N GLU A 438 -2.01 -37.23 3.74
CA GLU A 438 -1.27 -36.65 2.63
C GLU A 438 -2.17 -35.77 1.77
N LEU A 439 -3.34 -36.28 1.33
CA LEU A 439 -4.26 -35.49 0.51
C LEU A 439 -4.69 -34.18 1.19
N ARG A 440 -4.94 -34.23 2.50
CA ARG A 440 -5.39 -33.05 3.25
C ARG A 440 -4.24 -32.05 3.42
N LEU A 441 -3.05 -32.55 3.75
CA LEU A 441 -1.83 -31.74 3.86
C LEU A 441 -1.51 -31.07 2.52
N SER A 442 -1.44 -31.84 1.43
CA SER A 442 -1.19 -31.32 0.08
C SER A 442 -2.21 -30.26 -0.32
N ARG A 443 -3.48 -30.43 0.07
CA ARG A 443 -4.52 -29.43 -0.20
C ARG A 443 -4.31 -28.14 0.60
N VAL A 444 -3.99 -28.23 1.89
CA VAL A 444 -3.68 -27.04 2.70
C VAL A 444 -2.48 -26.31 2.11
N LEU A 445 -1.42 -27.03 1.76
CA LEU A 445 -0.25 -26.44 1.10
C LEU A 445 -0.63 -25.83 -0.26
N THR A 446 -1.39 -26.52 -1.10
CA THR A 446 -1.80 -26.02 -2.42
C THR A 446 -2.69 -24.77 -2.32
N ASP A 447 -3.65 -24.77 -1.40
CA ASP A 447 -4.59 -23.67 -1.21
C ASP A 447 -3.89 -22.40 -0.69
N ASN A 448 -2.76 -22.55 0.01
CA ASN A 448 -1.96 -21.43 0.50
C ASN A 448 -0.85 -21.06 -0.50
N LEU A 449 0.03 -22.00 -0.86
CA LEU A 449 1.26 -21.79 -1.63
C LEU A 449 1.01 -21.60 -3.13
N GLY A 450 0.00 -22.26 -3.70
CA GLY A 450 -0.21 -22.36 -5.14
C GLY A 450 -0.24 -23.81 -5.61
N LYS A 451 -0.71 -24.04 -6.84
CA LYS A 451 -0.66 -25.37 -7.46
C LYS A 451 0.69 -25.55 -8.14
N PRO A 452 1.35 -26.72 -7.99
CA PRO A 452 2.55 -27.00 -8.77
C PRO A 452 2.21 -26.87 -10.27
N PRO A 453 3.14 -26.32 -11.07
CA PRO A 453 2.95 -26.24 -12.51
C PRO A 453 2.68 -27.64 -13.06
N VAL A 454 1.62 -27.78 -13.84
CA VAL A 454 1.33 -29.03 -14.55
C VAL A 454 2.40 -29.15 -15.63
N GLY A 455 3.32 -30.09 -15.45
CA GLY A 455 4.39 -30.40 -16.40
C GLY A 455 3.89 -30.86 -17.77
#